data_AF-A0A9E5TTT2-F1
#
_entry.id   AF-A0A9E5TTT2-F1
#
_cell.length_a   1.000
_cell.length_b   1.000
_cell.length_c   1.000
_cell.angle_alpha   90.00
_cell.angle_beta   90.00
_cell.angle_gamma   90.00
#
_symmetry.space_group_name_H-M   'P 1'
#
loop_
_entity.id
_entity.type
_entity.pdbx_description
1 polymer ?
#
loop_
_entity_poly.entity_id
_entity_poly.type
_entity_poly.pdbx_seq_one_letter_code
_entity_poly.pdbx_strand_id
1 'polypeptide(L)' 'ADPKGGAGRGVVSTCSYEARQYGIHSAQPISRAYRRCPHAVFLPVDGHKYGRESRRIRQVLRQFTPQMQPVSID' A
#
# COMPACT_ATOMS: atom_id res chain seq x y z
N ALA A 1 9.76 -1.57 1.14
CA ALA A 1 10.85 -2.22 1.90
C ALA A 1 11.13 -3.56 1.23
N ASP A 2 12.39 -4.02 1.23
CA ASP A 2 12.79 -5.31 0.64
C ASP A 2 12.78 -6.40 1.73
N PRO A 3 12.05 -7.53 1.56
CA PRO A 3 12.05 -8.63 2.51
C PRO A 3 13.40 -9.35 2.66
N LYS A 4 14.34 -9.23 1.72
CA LYS A 4 15.67 -9.88 1.74
C LYS A 4 15.61 -11.36 2.18
N GLY A 5 14.75 -12.16 1.55
CA GLY A 5 14.58 -13.57 1.91
C GLY A 5 14.03 -13.81 3.32
N GLY A 6 13.38 -12.83 3.93
CA GLY A 6 12.84 -12.90 5.29
C GLY A 6 13.74 -12.29 6.37
N ALA A 7 14.94 -11.82 6.03
CA ALA A 7 15.84 -11.10 6.93
C ALA A 7 15.69 -9.57 6.87
N GLY A 8 14.88 -9.07 5.93
CA GLY A 8 14.64 -7.65 5.72
C GLY A 8 13.88 -6.98 6.87
N ARG A 9 14.12 -5.67 7.01
CA ARG A 9 13.45 -4.80 8.00
C ARG A 9 12.48 -3.85 7.32
N GLY A 10 11.45 -3.45 8.05
CA GLY A 10 10.40 -2.56 7.58
C GLY A 10 9.01 -3.18 7.74
N VAL A 11 8.01 -2.44 7.26
CA VAL A 11 6.61 -2.81 7.36
C VAL A 11 5.95 -2.81 5.99
N VAL A 12 4.92 -3.64 5.84
CA VAL A 12 4.04 -3.64 4.67
C VAL A 12 3.11 -2.43 4.78
N SER A 13 3.16 -1.51 3.80
CA SER A 13 2.25 -0.36 3.78
C SER A 13 0.80 -0.79 3.57
N THR A 14 0.57 -1.66 2.58
CA THR A 14 -0.69 -2.34 2.30
C THR A 14 -0.43 -3.58 1.44
N CYS A 15 -1.45 -4.37 1.14
CA CYS A 15 -1.36 -5.53 0.26
C CYS A 15 -2.68 -5.72 -0.50
N SER A 16 -2.62 -6.43 -1.64
CA SER A 16 -3.81 -6.76 -2.42
C SER A 16 -4.70 -7.77 -1.69
N TYR A 17 -5.94 -7.94 -2.14
CA TYR A 17 -6.88 -8.88 -1.54
C TYR A 17 -6.39 -10.33 -1.65
N GLU A 18 -5.72 -10.70 -2.74
CA GLU A 18 -5.12 -12.01 -2.95
C GLU A 18 -4.02 -12.28 -1.90
N ALA A 19 -3.16 -11.29 -1.64
CA ALA A 19 -2.13 -11.40 -0.61
C ALA A 19 -2.72 -11.49 0.81
N ARG A 20 -3.87 -10.85 1.08
CA ARG A 20 -4.57 -10.94 2.37
C ARG A 20 -5.04 -12.35 2.69
N GLN A 21 -5.35 -13.17 1.69
CA GLN A 21 -5.74 -14.58 1.90
C GLN A 21 -4.61 -15.40 2.54
N TYR A 22 -3.35 -15.02 2.34
CA TYR A 22 -2.19 -15.61 2.99
C TYR A 22 -1.93 -15.03 4.41
N GLY A 23 -2.83 -14.18 4.90
CA GLY A 23 -2.71 -13.51 6.20
C GLY A 23 -1.65 -12.42 6.23
N ILE A 24 -1.37 -11.78 5.09
CA ILE A 24 -0.58 -10.54 5.02
C ILE A 24 -1.52 -9.36 5.29
N HIS A 25 -1.09 -8.42 6.14
CA HIS A 25 -1.86 -7.22 6.46
C HIS A 25 -0.98 -5.96 6.46
N SER A 26 -1.63 -4.78 6.41
CA SER A 26 -0.96 -3.50 6.60
C SER A 26 -0.27 -3.42 7.97
N ALA A 27 0.80 -2.65 8.05
CA ALA A 27 1.67 -2.49 9.23
C ALA A 27 2.37 -3.79 9.71
N GLN A 28 2.21 -4.91 9.00
CA GLN A 28 2.89 -6.16 9.34
C GLN A 28 4.40 -6.06 9.05
N PRO A 29 5.27 -6.58 9.93
CA PRO A 29 6.70 -6.69 9.64
C PRO A 29 6.94 -7.45 8.33
N ILE A 30 7.77 -6.90 7.45
CA ILE A 30 7.97 -7.45 6.11
C ILE A 30 8.57 -8.87 6.13
N SER A 31 9.42 -9.16 7.12
CA SER A 31 9.95 -10.51 7.36
C SER A 31 8.86 -11.54 7.68
N ARG A 32 7.84 -11.15 8.46
CA ARG A 32 6.68 -12.00 8.76
C ARG A 32 5.79 -12.18 7.54
N ALA A 33 5.58 -11.13 6.75
CA ALA A 33 4.81 -11.22 5.51
C ALA A 33 5.48 -12.17 4.50
N TYR A 34 6.80 -12.07 4.33
CA TYR A 34 7.58 -12.96 3.47
C TYR A 34 7.46 -14.43 3.90
N ARG A 35 7.58 -14.73 5.20
CA ARG A 35 7.42 -16.11 5.70
C ARG A 35 6.03 -16.70 5.44
N ARG A 36 4.97 -15.87 5.39
CA ARG A 36 3.61 -16.34 5.10
C ARG A 36 3.39 -16.62 3.61
N CYS A 37 4.01 -15.85 2.74
CA CYS A 37 3.91 -16.01 1.30
C CYS A 37 5.24 -15.69 0.62
N PRO A 38 6.19 -16.66 0.55
CA PRO A 38 7.51 -16.43 -0.02
C PRO A 38 7.50 -16.12 -1.53
N HIS A 39 6.41 -16.48 -2.21
CA HIS A 39 6.19 -16.23 -3.63
C HIS A 39 5.44 -14.92 -3.92
N ALA A 40 5.07 -14.15 -2.87
CA ALA A 40 4.49 -12.82 -3.07
C ALA A 40 5.51 -11.85 -3.70
N VAL A 41 5.01 -10.94 -4.54
CA VAL A 41 5.83 -9.88 -5.14
C VAL A 41 5.82 -8.67 -4.21
N PHE A 42 7.01 -8.26 -3.73
CA PHE A 42 7.17 -7.09 -2.87
C PHE A 42 7.68 -5.91 -3.68
N LEU A 43 6.87 -4.85 -3.77
CA LEU A 43 7.20 -3.63 -4.51
C LEU A 43 7.63 -2.50 -3.56
N PRO A 44 8.55 -1.62 -3.99
CA PRO A 44 8.83 -0.39 -3.28
C PRO A 44 7.62 0.56 -3.31
N VAL A 45 7.55 1.47 -2.33
CA VAL A 45 6.50 2.50 -2.25
C VAL A 45 6.84 3.61 -3.25
N ASP A 46 5.89 3.96 -4.11
CA ASP A 46 6.00 5.10 -5.03
C ASP A 46 5.03 6.22 -4.63
N GLY A 47 5.47 7.08 -3.70
CA GLY A 47 4.67 8.19 -3.20
C GLY A 47 4.29 9.22 -4.26
N HIS A 48 5.13 9.42 -5.28
CA HIS A 48 4.85 10.35 -6.37
C HIS A 48 3.68 9.87 -7.23
N LYS A 49 3.67 8.57 -7.57
CA LYS A 49 2.55 7.95 -8.29
C LYS A 49 1.26 8.09 -7.48
N TYR A 50 1.26 7.72 -6.21
CA TYR A 50 0.06 7.78 -5.37
C TYR A 50 -0.48 9.21 -5.27
N GLY A 51 0.40 10.21 -5.04
CA GLY A 51 0.00 11.61 -4.93
C GLY A 51 -0.52 12.19 -6.25
N ARG A 52 -0.04 11.71 -7.40
CA ARG A 52 -0.58 12.10 -8.72
C ARG A 52 -1.98 11.53 -8.93
N GLU A 53 -2.17 10.23 -8.71
CA GLU A 53 -3.49 9.61 -8.94
C GLU A 53 -4.54 10.13 -7.93
N SER A 54 -4.14 10.32 -6.67
CA SER A 54 -4.95 10.95 -5.63
C SER A 54 -5.49 12.33 -6.05
N ARG A 55 -4.63 13.19 -6.61
CA ARG A 55 -5.04 14.52 -7.09
C ARG A 55 -6.04 14.43 -8.23
N ARG A 56 -5.86 13.48 -9.16
CA ARG A 56 -6.80 13.25 -10.27
C ARG A 56 -8.18 12.83 -9.75
N ILE A 57 -8.23 11.88 -8.81
CA ILE A 57 -9.50 11.42 -8.21
C ILE A 57 -10.19 12.57 -7.47
N ARG A 58 -9.45 13.33 -6.65
CA ARG A 58 -10.01 14.48 -5.94
C ARG A 58 -10.51 15.59 -6.88
N GLN A 59 -9.88 15.77 -8.04
CA GLN A 59 -10.36 16.72 -9.04
C GLN A 59 -11.73 16.32 -9.58
N VAL A 60 -11.95 15.03 -9.84
CA VAL A 60 -13.26 14.51 -10.23
C VAL A 60 -14.28 14.71 -9.11
N LEU A 61 -13.95 14.33 -7.88
CA LEU A 61 -14.87 14.48 -6.74
C LEU A 61 -15.26 15.96 -6.49
N ARG A 62 -14.34 16.91 -6.71
CA ARG A 62 -14.60 18.36 -6.60
C ARG A 62 -15.62 18.89 -7.62
N GLN A 63 -15.89 18.17 -8.70
CA GLN A 63 -16.94 18.53 -9.66
C GLN A 63 -18.34 18.32 -9.07
N PHE A 64 -18.49 17.42 -8.09
CA PHE A 64 -19.78 17.13 -7.45
C PHE A 64 -20.05 18.04 -6.25
N THR A 65 -19.01 18.33 -5.47
CA THR A 65 -19.11 19.29 -4.37
C THR A 65 -17.76 19.96 -4.09
N PRO A 66 -17.73 21.28 -3.89
CA PRO A 66 -16.52 21.97 -3.45
C PRO A 66 -16.20 21.73 -1.95
N GLN A 67 -17.17 21.26 -1.16
CA GLN A 67 -17.02 21.02 0.28
C GLN A 67 -16.45 19.62 0.53
N MET A 68 -15.13 19.48 0.38
CA MET A 68 -14.43 18.21 0.59
C MET A 68 -13.24 18.40 1.52
N GLN A 69 -13.10 17.52 2.51
CA GLN A 69 -11.95 17.44 3.39
C GLN A 69 -11.13 16.17 3.09
N PRO A 70 -9.87 16.30 2.62
CA PRO A 70 -8.95 15.17 2.48
C PRO A 70 -8.57 14.56 3.84
N VAL A 71 -8.72 13.24 4.00
CA VAL A 71 -8.29 12.51 5.22
C VAL A 71 -7.02 11.70 4.97
N SER A 72 -6.84 11.17 3.75
CA SER A 72 -5.67 10.37 3.36
C SER A 72 -5.31 10.60 1.89
N ILE A 73 -4.29 9.89 1.39
CA ILE A 73 -3.89 9.90 -0.02
C ILE A 73 -4.83 9.09 -0.92
N ASP A 74 -5.44 8.03 -0.39
CA ASP A 74 -6.45 7.25 -1.11
C ASP A 74 -7.78 8.02 -1.20
#